data_AF-A0A0S8JHU5-F1
#
_entry.id   AF-A0A0S8JHU5-F1
#
_cell.length_a   1.000
_cell.length_b   1.000
_cell.length_c   1.000
_cell.angle_alpha   90.00
_cell.angle_beta   90.00
_cell.angle_gamma   90.00
#
_symmetry.space_group_name_H-M   'P 1'
#
loop_
_entity.id
_entity.type
_entity.pdbx_description
1 polymer ?
#
loop_
_entity_poly.entity_id
_entity_poly.type
_entity_poly.pdbx_seq_one_letter_code
_entity_poly.pdbx_strand_id
1 'polypeptide(L)' 'MVKVLAALGILFLLMSGVVWLLGRSPLVGHLPGDIYSERRGVQIYFPLATCLLASIVLTIIINLLLGR' A
#
# COMPACT_ATOMS: atom_id res chain seq x y z
N MET A 1 13.86 1.66 24.55
CA MET A 1 13.73 0.39 23.80
C MET A 1 12.27 -0.03 23.64
N VAL A 2 11.55 -0.40 24.72
CA VAL A 2 10.18 -0.95 24.65
C VAL A 2 9.16 -0.01 24.00
N LYS A 3 9.22 1.30 24.31
CA LYS A 3 8.32 2.31 23.71
C LYS A 3 8.45 2.42 22.19
N VAL A 4 9.68 2.29 21.68
CA VAL A 4 9.97 2.34 20.23
C VAL A 4 9.45 1.08 19.54
N LEU A 5 9.63 -0.08 20.17
CA LEU A 5 9.13 -1.36 19.66
C LEU A 5 7.60 -1.40 19.61
N ALA A 6 6.94 -0.88 20.65
CA ALA A 6 5.49 -0.75 20.71
C ALA A 6 4.95 0.20 19.64
N ALA A 7 5.59 1.36 19.44
CA ALA A 7 5.21 2.30 18.39
C ALA A 7 5.36 1.70 16.98
N LEU A 8 6.46 0.98 16.71
CA LEU A 8 6.67 0.26 15.46
C LEU A 8 5.62 -0.84 15.23
N GLY A 9 5.26 -1.59 16.28
CA GLY A 9 4.22 -2.62 16.19
C GLY A 9 2.85 -2.05 15.84
N ILE A 10 2.47 -0.93 16.45
CA ILE A 10 1.22 -0.22 16.14
C ILE A 10 1.24 0.33 14.71
N LEU A 11 2.37 0.88 14.27
CA LEU A 11 2.55 1.38 12.90
C LEU A 11 2.38 0.26 11.87
N PHE A 12 2.98 -0.91 12.10
CA PHE A 12 2.83 -2.08 11.24
C PHE A 12 1.39 -2.64 11.23
N LEU A 13 0.71 -2.65 12.38
CA LEU A 13 -0.70 -3.04 12.47
C LEU A 13 -1.61 -2.10 11.67
N LEU A 14 -1.38 -0.80 11.74
CA LEU A 14 -2.13 0.18 10.95
C LEU A 14 -1.83 0.05 9.45
N MET A 15 -0.56 -0.09 9.07
CA MET A 15 -0.15 -0.31 7.67
C MET A 15 -0.76 -1.59 7.11
N SER A 16 -0.71 -2.70 7.84
CA SER A 16 -1.30 -3.98 7.40
C SER A 16 -2.82 -3.92 7.30
N GLY A 17 -3.51 -3.24 8.22
CA GLY A 17 -4.95 -3.00 8.14
C GLY A 17 -5.35 -2.19 6.92
N VAL A 18 -4.57 -1.15 6.58
CA VAL A 18 -4.78 -0.33 5.38
C VAL A 18 -4.54 -1.15 4.11
N VAL A 19 -3.45 -1.92 4.04
CA VAL A 19 -3.16 -2.81 2.90
C VAL A 19 -4.24 -3.90 2.74
N TRP A 20 -4.76 -4.44 3.84
CA TRP A 20 -5.84 -5.44 3.82
C TRP A 20 -7.17 -4.86 3.35
N LEU A 21 -7.53 -3.65 3.80
CA LEU A 21 -8.72 -2.94 3.31
C LEU A 21 -8.59 -2.60 1.83
N LEU A 22 -7.41 -2.13 1.39
CA LEU A 22 -7.12 -1.84 0.00
C LEU A 22 -7.24 -3.11 -0.84
N GLY A 23 -6.58 -4.21 -0.46
CA GLY A 23 -6.64 -5.49 -1.17
C GLY A 23 -8.03 -6.14 -1.22
N ARG A 24 -8.93 -5.80 -0.28
CA ARG A 24 -10.31 -6.29 -0.26
C ARG A 24 -11.29 -5.41 -1.04
N SER A 25 -10.89 -4.21 -1.44
CA SER A 25 -11.71 -3.36 -2.29
C SER A 25 -11.68 -3.88 -3.74
N PRO A 26 -12.84 -4.10 -4.39
CA PRO A 26 -12.89 -4.52 -5.79
C PRO A 26 -12.33 -3.44 -6.75
N LEU A 27 -12.08 -2.23 -6.25
CA LEU A 27 -11.35 -1.20 -6.97
C LEU A 27 -9.84 -1.48 -7.04
N VAL A 28 -9.16 -1.94 -5.98
CA VAL A 28 -7.69 -2.05 -5.96
C VAL A 28 -7.16 -3.38 -6.47
N GLY A 29 -7.94 -4.47 -6.41
CA GLY A 29 -7.57 -5.74 -7.04
C GLY A 29 -7.81 -5.79 -8.56
N HIS A 30 -8.61 -4.85 -9.09
CA HIS A 30 -8.94 -4.70 -10.52
C HIS A 30 -8.91 -3.22 -10.92
N LEU A 31 -7.95 -2.47 -10.39
CA LEU A 31 -7.76 -1.07 -10.79
C LEU A 31 -7.19 -1.11 -12.21
N PRO A 32 -7.86 -0.52 -13.22
CA PRO A 32 -7.35 -0.50 -14.59
C PRO A 32 -5.98 0.19 -14.59
N GLY A 33 -4.90 -0.59 -14.67
CA GLY A 33 -3.53 -0.13 -14.47
C GLY A 33 -2.61 -1.13 -13.76
N ASP A 34 -3.16 -2.04 -12.94
CA ASP A 34 -2.38 -3.17 -12.40
C ASP A 34 -2.26 -4.25 -13.47
N ILE A 35 -1.02 -4.58 -13.85
CA ILE A 35 -0.73 -5.56 -14.90
C ILE A 35 -0.91 -6.94 -14.29
N TYR A 36 -2.10 -7.50 -14.47
CA TYR A 36 -2.39 -8.90 -14.19
C TYR A 36 -2.26 -9.69 -15.48
N SER A 37 -1.19 -10.48 -15.59
CA SER A 37 -0.96 -11.35 -16.73
C SER A 37 -0.88 -12.79 -16.25
N GLU A 38 -1.94 -13.55 -16.51
CA GLU A 38 -1.98 -14.99 -16.33
C GLU A 38 -1.66 -15.67 -17.67
N ARG A 39 -0.51 -16.35 -17.75
CA ARG A 39 -0.20 -17.24 -18.88
C ARG A 39 0.22 -18.60 -18.35
N ARG A 40 -0.53 -19.64 -18.75
CA ARG A 40 -0.17 -21.07 -18.60
C ARG A 40 0.38 -21.43 -17.21
N GLY A 41 -0.35 -21.11 -16.14
CA GLY A 41 0.01 -21.48 -14.76
C GLY A 41 0.99 -20.53 -14.06
N VAL A 42 1.44 -19.46 -14.71
CA VAL A 42 2.22 -18.39 -14.07
C VAL A 42 1.34 -17.17 -13.90
N GLN A 43 1.13 -16.76 -12.65
CA GLN A 43 0.43 -15.53 -12.28
C GLN A 43 1.46 -14.44 -12.02
N ILE A 44 1.57 -13.47 -12.93
CA ILE A 44 2.42 -12.29 -12.73
C ILE A 44 1.50 -11.13 -12.36
N TYR A 45 1.57 -10.71 -11.10
CA TYR A 45 0.87 -9.54 -10.58
C TYR A 45 1.85 -8.38 -10.45
N PHE A 46 1.63 -7.31 -11.22
CA PHE A 46 2.41 -6.08 -11.15
C PHE A 46 1.54 -4.93 -10.61
N PRO A 47 1.62 -4.63 -9.30
CA PRO A 47 0.80 -3.61 -8.64
C PRO A 47 1.33 -2.19 -8.88
N LEU A 48 1.35 -1.74 -10.14
CA LEU A 48 1.87 -0.42 -10.53
C LEU A 48 0.96 0.71 -10.03
N ALA A 49 -0.35 0.58 -10.15
CA ALA A 49 -1.31 1.58 -9.71
C ALA A 49 -1.27 1.73 -8.19
N THR A 50 -1.17 0.60 -7.48
CA THR A 50 -1.06 0.56 -6.02
C THR A 50 0.22 1.25 -5.53
N CYS A 51 1.38 0.96 -6.14
CA CYS A 51 2.64 1.62 -5.79
C CYS A 51 2.61 3.13 -6.06
N LEU A 52 1.99 3.55 -7.16
CA LEU A 52 1.87 4.96 -7.53
C LEU A 52 1.00 5.73 -6.53
N LEU A 53 -0.15 5.16 -6.15
CA LEU A 53 -1.07 5.73 -5.15
C LEU A 53 -0.40 5.87 -3.79
N ALA A 54 0.28 4.81 -3.34
CA ALA A 54 1.04 4.84 -2.09
C ALA A 54 2.10 5.95 -2.09
N SER A 55 2.82 6.13 -3.20
CA SER A 55 3.82 7.19 -3.37
C SER A 55 3.21 8.59 -3.26
N ILE A 56 2.07 8.84 -3.94
CA ILE A 56 1.38 10.13 -3.90
C ILE A 56 0.89 10.44 -2.47
N VAL A 57 0.24 9.48 -1.82
CA VAL A 57 -0.26 9.63 -0.44
C VAL A 57 0.89 9.93 0.52
N LEU A 58 1.98 9.18 0.42
CA LEU A 58 3.15 9.37 1.27
C LEU A 58 3.80 10.74 1.02
N THR A 59 3.87 11.18 -0.24
CA THR A 59 4.37 12.51 -0.62
C THR A 59 3.52 13.62 0.00
N ILE A 60 2.19 13.51 -0.06
CA ILE A 60 1.26 14.48 0.56
C ILE A 60 1.45 14.52 2.08
N ILE A 61 1.54 13.36 2.74
CA ILE A 61 1.72 13.26 4.19
C ILE A 61 3.05 13.90 4.61
N ILE A 62 4.14 13.55 3.92
CA ILE A 62 5.47 14.11 4.18
C ILE A 62 5.44 15.63 3.95
N ASN A 63 4.84 16.09 2.87
CA ASN A 63 4.75 17.52 2.56
C ASN A 63 3.90 18.28 3.59
N LEU A 64 2.83 17.67 4.12
CA LEU A 64 2.01 18.30 5.17
C LEU A 64 2.70 18.30 6.54
N LEU A 65 3.52 17.29 6.85
CA LEU A 65 4.23 17.17 8.11
C LEU A 65 5.53 17.99 8.15
N LEU A 66 6.29 18.01 7.05
CA LEU A 66 7.52 18.78 6.92
C LEU A 66 7.31 20.19 6.36
N GLY A 67 6.27 20.41 5.55
CA GLY A 67 5.89 21.73 5.01
C GLY A 67 5.13 22.60 6.01
N ARG A 68 5.60 22.61 7.26
CA ARG A 68 5.41 23.74 8.17
C ARG A 68 6.27 24.91 7.71
#